data_AF-A0A7X7BNF5-F1
#
_entry.id   AF-A0A7X7BNF5-F1
#
_cell.length_a   1.000
_cell.length_b   1.000
_cell.length_c   1.000
_cell.angle_alpha   90.00
_cell.angle_beta   90.00
_cell.angle_gamma   90.00
#
_symmetry.space_group_name_H-M   'P 1'
#
loop_
_entity.id
_entity.type
_entity.pdbx_description
1 polymer ?
#
loop_
_entity_poly.entity_id
_entity_poly.type
_entity_poly.pdbx_seq_one_letter_code
_entity_poly.pdbx_strand_id
1 'polypeptide(L)' 'APTCWTSLLEDAEISNFRWHDLRHTFDATLANNNVPLPTLQALMGHANIRTTSLYLHATDEQKKSAVDLLERAYA' A
#
# COMPACT_ATOMS: atom_id res chain seq x y z
N ALA A 1 23.50 22.28 13.09
CA ALA A 1 22.44 21.77 13.98
C ALA A 1 21.57 20.81 13.17
N PRO A 2 21.07 19.70 13.74
CA PRO A 2 20.08 18.88 13.07
C PRO A 2 18.84 19.73 12.75
N THR A 3 18.20 19.46 11.61
CA THR A 3 16.91 20.07 11.29
C THR A 3 15.82 19.37 12.10
N CYS A 4 14.65 20.01 12.25
CA CYS A 4 13.49 19.36 12.87
C CYS A 4 13.14 18.02 12.19
N TRP A 5 13.38 17.92 10.87
CA TRP A 5 13.18 16.69 10.11
C TRP A 5 14.16 15.58 10.46
N THR A 6 15.46 15.88 10.59
CA THR A 6 16.46 14.87 10.96
C THR A 6 16.26 14.37 12.40
N SER A 7 15.87 15.25 13.33
CA SER A 7 15.54 14.85 14.70
C SER A 7 14.30 13.95 14.75
N LEU A 8 13.26 14.26 13.96
CA LEU A 8 12.08 13.40 13.86
C LEU A 8 12.41 11.99 13.35
N LEU A 9 13.26 11.88 12.33
CA LEU A 9 13.68 10.56 11.81
C LEU A 9 14.50 9.77 12.83
N GLU A 10 15.33 10.45 13.61
CA GLU A 10 16.11 9.85 14.70
C GLU A 10 15.19 9.35 15.83
N ASP A 11 14.25 10.18 16.29
CA ASP A 11 13.25 9.82 17.30
C ASP A 11 12.35 8.66 16.85
N ALA A 12 12.06 8.58 15.55
CA ALA A 12 11.26 7.51 14.96
C ALA A 12 12.07 6.24 14.61
N GLU A 13 13.39 6.23 14.86
CA GLU A 13 14.31 5.15 14.50
C GLU A 13 14.30 4.78 13.00
N ILE A 14 14.01 5.74 12.12
CA ILE A 14 13.94 5.53 10.68
C ILE A 14 15.27 5.90 10.03
N SER A 15 15.92 4.91 9.39
CA SER A 15 17.10 5.12 8.57
C SER A 15 16.80 4.99 7.07
N ASN A 16 17.61 5.64 6.22
CA ASN A 16 17.51 5.59 4.76
C ASN A 16 16.14 6.01 4.16
N PHE A 17 15.41 6.89 4.85
CA PHE A 17 14.12 7.38 4.37
C PHE A 17 14.22 8.08 3.01
N ARG A 18 13.33 7.70 2.09
CA ARG A 18 13.09 8.40 0.83
C ARG A 18 11.67 8.92 0.81
N TRP A 19 11.46 10.13 0.29
CA TRP A 19 10.11 10.68 0.13
C TRP A 19 9.15 9.78 -0.66
N HIS A 20 9.68 8.96 -1.57
CA HIS A 20 8.89 8.01 -2.34
C HIS A 20 8.35 6.85 -1.50
N ASP A 21 8.92 6.57 -0.33
CA ASP A 21 8.45 5.51 0.58
C ASP A 21 7.06 5.85 1.13
N LEU A 22 6.73 7.14 1.28
CA LEU A 22 5.38 7.58 1.64
C LEU A 22 4.36 7.18 0.56
N ARG A 23 4.76 7.28 -0.71
CA ARG A 23 3.92 6.89 -1.84
C ARG A 23 3.76 5.37 -1.92
N HIS A 24 4.80 4.61 -1.63
CA HIS A 24 4.71 3.16 -1.45
C HIS A 24 3.76 2.79 -0.30
N THR A 25 3.87 3.49 0.83
CA THR A 25 3.02 3.27 2.00
C THR A 25 1.54 3.54 1.68
N PHE A 26 1.26 4.63 0.95
CA PHE A 26 -0.09 4.95 0.49
C PHE A 26 -0.71 3.83 -0.35
N ASP A 27 0.02 3.35 -1.37
CA ASP A 27 -0.48 2.28 -2.25
C ASP A 27 -0.68 0.96 -1.50
N ALA A 28 0.32 0.54 -0.71
CA ALA A 28 0.24 -0.68 0.09
C ALA A 28 -0.93 -0.65 1.09
N THR A 29 -1.19 0.50 1.72
CA THR A 29 -2.30 0.66 2.66
C THR A 29 -3.65 0.47 1.95
N LEU A 30 -3.85 1.09 0.79
CA LEU A 30 -5.09 0.97 0.03
C LEU A 30 -5.27 -0.44 -0.56
N ALA A 31 -4.19 -1.05 -1.05
CA ALA A 31 -4.19 -2.44 -1.50
C ALA A 31 -4.60 -3.41 -0.37
N ASN A 32 -4.06 -3.22 0.84
CA ASN A 32 -4.44 -4.00 2.03
C ASN A 32 -5.92 -3.84 2.41
N ASN A 33 -6.53 -2.70 2.08
CA ASN A 33 -7.96 -2.45 2.27
C ASN A 33 -8.83 -2.91 1.08
N ASN A 34 -8.29 -3.78 0.21
CA ASN A 34 -8.99 -4.36 -0.94
C ASN A 34 -9.51 -3.31 -1.96
N VAL A 35 -8.85 -2.16 -2.05
CA VAL A 35 -9.18 -1.18 -3.10
C VAL A 35 -8.84 -1.78 -4.47
N PRO A 36 -9.74 -1.72 -5.46
CA PRO A 36 -9.49 -2.27 -6.78
C PRO A 36 -8.26 -1.66 -7.47
N LEU A 37 -7.48 -2.49 -8.17
CA LEU A 37 -6.26 -2.08 -8.84
C LEU A 37 -6.43 -0.91 -9.85
N PRO A 38 -7.50 -0.84 -10.66
CA PRO A 38 -7.72 0.32 -11.55
C PRO A 38 -7.90 1.63 -10.78
N THR A 39 -8.55 1.57 -9.62
CA THR A 39 -8.71 2.74 -8.73
C THR A 39 -7.37 3.16 -8.14
N LEU A 40 -6.57 2.20 -7.65
CA LEU A 40 -5.19 2.45 -7.20
C LEU A 40 -4.35 3.10 -8.30
N GLN A 41 -4.40 2.56 -9.52
CA GLN A 41 -3.66 3.09 -10.66
C GLN A 41 -4.02 4.55 -10.93
N ALA A 42 -5.31 4.89 -10.91
CA ALA A 42 -5.79 6.25 -11.11
C ALA A 42 -5.35 7.20 -9.98
N LEU A 43 -5.46 6.78 -8.72
CA LEU A 43 -5.02 7.56 -7.55
C LEU A 43 -3.51 7.81 -7.57
N MET A 44 -2.75 6.81 -8.00
CA MET A 44 -1.30 6.92 -8.14
C MET A 44 -0.94 7.74 -9.38
N GLY A 45 -1.76 7.77 -10.43
CA GLY A 45 -1.41 8.39 -11.71
C GLY A 45 -0.38 7.57 -12.49
N HIS A 46 -0.39 6.24 -12.35
CA HIS A 46 0.49 5.35 -13.10
C HIS A 46 -0.05 5.15 -14.53
N ALA A 47 0.76 5.49 -15.54
CA ALA A 47 0.39 5.25 -16.94
C ALA A 47 0.27 3.75 -17.28
N ASN A 48 1.03 2.89 -16.59
CA ASN A 48 1.04 1.45 -16.82
C ASN A 48 0.56 0.72 -15.56
N ILE A 49 -0.47 -0.13 -15.73
CA ILE A 49 -1.02 -0.98 -14.66
C ILE A 49 0.04 -1.90 -14.03
N ARG A 50 1.05 -2.33 -14.81
CA ARG A 50 2.14 -3.16 -14.34
C ARG A 50 2.96 -2.50 -13.24
N THR A 51 3.05 -1.16 -13.25
CA THR A 51 3.72 -0.40 -12.19
C THR A 51 2.94 -0.48 -10.88
N THR A 52 1.61 -0.40 -10.95
CA THR A 52 0.74 -0.53 -9.77
C THR A 52 0.66 -1.97 -9.26
N SER A 53 0.73 -2.96 -10.15
CA SER A 53 0.67 -4.37 -9.73
C SER A 53 1.84 -4.81 -8.87
N LEU A 54 2.96 -4.08 -8.87
CA LEU A 54 4.10 -4.36 -7.98
C LEU A 54 3.72 -4.24 -6.50
N TYR A 55 2.64 -3.53 -6.16
CA TYR A 55 2.17 -3.35 -4.78
C TYR A 55 1.08 -4.33 -4.37
N LEU A 56 0.54 -5.10 -5.31
CA LEU A 56 -0.42 -6.16 -5.03
C LEU A 56 0.29 -7.42 -4.57
N HIS A 57 0.85 -7.38 -3.36
CA HIS A 57 1.22 -8.61 -2.67
C HIS A 57 -0.02 -9.17 -2.00
N ALA A 58 -0.69 -10.11 -2.67
CA ALA A 58 -1.83 -10.81 -2.09
C ALA A 58 -1.37 -11.57 -0.83
N THR A 59 -1.76 -11.08 0.34
CA THR A 59 -1.54 -11.77 1.61
C THR A 59 -2.48 -12.95 1.72
N ASP A 60 -2.12 -13.94 2.54
CA ASP A 60 -2.99 -15.11 2.75
C ASP A 60 -4.31 -14.72 3.42
N GLU A 61 -4.28 -13.69 4.28
CA GLU A 61 -5.49 -13.06 4.85
C GLU A 61 -6.43 -12.53 3.78
N GLN A 62 -5.90 -11.81 2.78
CA GLN A 62 -6.69 -11.26 1.68
C GLN A 62 -7.29 -12.36 0.80
N LYS A 63 -6.53 -13.41 0.50
CA LYS A 63 -7.02 -14.56 -0.27
C LYS A 63 -8.16 -15.25 0.47
N LYS A 64 -8.01 -15.47 1.78
CA LYS A 64 -9.06 -16.06 2.62
C LYS A 64 -10.32 -15.20 2.63
N SER A 65 -10.19 -13.91 2.94
CA SER A 65 -11.30 -12.96 2.94
C SER A 65 -12.05 -12.92 1.60
N ALA A 66 -11.32 -13.01 0.48
CA ALA A 66 -11.92 -13.06 -0.84
C ALA A 66 -12.77 -14.33 -1.08
N VAL A 67 -12.33 -15.49 -0.56
CA VAL A 67 -13.10 -16.74 -0.63
C VAL A 67 -14.32 -16.69 0.29
N ASP A 68 -14.18 -16.14 1.49
CA ASP A 68 -15.28 -15.99 2.47
C ASP A 68 -16.48 -15.19 1.90
N LEU A 69 -16.25 -14.31 0.91
CA LEU A 69 -17.33 -13.60 0.22
C LEU A 69 -18.28 -14.55 -0.53
N LEU A 70 -17.78 -15.66 -1.06
CA LEU A 70 -18.60 -16.68 -1.71
C LEU A 70 -19.50 -17.37 -0.69
N GLU A 71 -18.97 -17.72 0.48
CA GLU A 71 -19.76 -18.34 1.55
C GLU A 71 -20.92 -17.43 1.99
N ARG A 72 -20.67 -16.13 2.14
CA ARG A 72 -21.73 -15.16 2.49
C ARG A 72 -22.77 -14.96 1.41
N ALA A 73 -22.39 -15.07 0.13
CA ALA A 73 -23.29 -14.85 -0.99
C ALA A 73 -24.25 -16.03 -1.22
N TYR A 74 -23.87 -17.24 -0.77
CA TYR A 74 -24.64 -18.47 -0.95
C TYR A 74 -25.19 -19.07 0.35
N ALA A 75 -24.99 -18.41 1.48
CA ALA A 75 -25.64 -18.70 2.77
C ALA A 75 -27.03 -18.07 2.84
#